data_AF-A0A9E2RA13-F1
#
_entry.id   AF-A0A9E2RA13-F1
#
_cell.length_a   1.000
_cell.length_b   1.000
_cell.length_c   1.000
_cell.angle_alpha   90.00
_cell.angle_beta   90.00
_cell.angle_gamma   90.00
#
_symmetry.space_group_name_H-M   'P 1'
#
loop_
_entity.id
_entity.type
_entity.pdbx_description
1 polymer ?
#
loop_
_entity_poly.entity_id
_entity_poly.type
_entity_poly.pdbx_seq_one_letter_code
_entity_poly.pdbx_strand_id
1 'polypeptide(L)'
;MVRLRMQRQGRHNRPFYRIAVMDERTRRDGPIIEDLGWYDPHAKDVSKQVQLAEDRVKYWLSVGAQPSETIADMLAKRSLIDVSKWTKGREARKKAVAARKVKLDAAAAAAEAAKAKK
;
A
#
# COMPACT_ATOMS: atom_id res chain seq x y z
N MET A 1 -13.63 8.67 -12.22
CA MET A 1 -14.10 7.61 -11.27
C MET A 1 -13.65 8.01 -9.89
N VAL A 2 -14.49 7.83 -8.89
CA VAL A 2 -14.13 8.06 -7.49
C VAL A 2 -13.19 6.95 -7.02
N ARG A 3 -12.01 7.32 -6.52
CA ARG A 3 -11.01 6.40 -5.99
C ARG A 3 -10.64 6.77 -4.56
N LEU A 4 -10.49 5.76 -3.71
CA LEU A 4 -9.81 5.92 -2.43
C LEU A 4 -8.31 5.81 -2.71
N ARG A 5 -7.56 6.87 -2.43
CA ARG A 5 -6.12 6.92 -2.70
C ARG A 5 -5.38 7.72 -1.64
N MET A 6 -4.07 7.49 -1.57
CA MET A 6 -3.18 8.15 -0.62
C MET A 6 -2.62 9.43 -1.24
N GLN A 7 -2.77 10.54 -0.54
CA GLN A 7 -2.12 11.80 -0.86
C GLN A 7 -0.86 11.92 -0.01
N ARG A 8 0.28 12.21 -0.65
CA ARG A 8 1.53 12.37 0.08
C ARG A 8 1.56 13.76 0.73
N GLN A 9 1.85 13.76 2.00
CA GLN A 9 2.05 14.91 2.85
C GLN A 9 3.37 14.75 3.62
N GLY A 10 3.75 15.76 4.38
CA GLY A 10 4.95 15.73 5.20
C GLY A 10 6.20 16.25 4.49
N ARG A 11 7.36 15.91 5.07
CA ARG A 11 8.65 16.50 4.69
C ARG A 11 9.50 15.54 3.86
N HIS A 12 10.56 16.05 3.28
CA HIS A 12 11.60 15.19 2.71
C HIS A 12 12.12 14.20 3.78
N ASN A 13 12.30 12.93 3.41
CA ASN A 13 12.69 11.82 4.30
C ASN A 13 11.75 11.54 5.50
N ARG A 14 10.57 12.17 5.56
CA ARG A 14 9.50 11.84 6.51
C ARG A 14 8.14 11.91 5.82
N PRO A 15 7.81 10.93 4.97
CA PRO A 15 6.51 10.86 4.31
C PRO A 15 5.40 10.62 5.33
N PHE A 16 4.31 11.36 5.17
CA PHE A 16 3.03 11.14 5.83
C PHE A 16 1.97 11.00 4.73
N TYR A 17 0.95 10.17 4.93
CA TYR A 17 -0.04 9.96 3.90
C TYR A 17 -1.44 10.25 4.44
N ARG A 18 -2.19 11.08 3.74
CA ARG A 18 -3.62 11.26 3.98
C ARG A 18 -4.39 10.26 3.12
N ILE A 19 -5.39 9.62 3.68
CA ILE A 19 -6.29 8.69 2.97
C ILE A 19 -7.54 9.48 2.61
N ALA A 20 -7.72 9.76 1.32
CA ALA A 20 -8.79 10.62 0.86
C ALA A 20 -9.57 10.01 -0.30
N VAL A 21 -10.82 10.45 -0.43
CA VAL A 21 -11.68 10.17 -1.58
C VAL A 21 -11.46 11.28 -2.60
N MET A 22 -11.09 10.89 -3.83
CA MET A 22 -10.81 11.82 -4.92
C MET A 22 -11.31 11.25 -6.24
N ASP A 23 -11.59 12.12 -7.23
CA ASP A 23 -11.72 11.65 -8.60
C ASP A 23 -10.35 11.29 -9.16
N GLU A 24 -10.27 10.17 -9.88
CA GLU A 24 -9.08 9.63 -10.50
C GLU A 24 -8.31 10.63 -11.37
N ARG A 25 -9.02 11.51 -12.10
CA ARG A 25 -8.42 12.48 -13.03
C ARG A 25 -7.70 13.61 -12.32
N THR A 26 -7.96 13.80 -11.01
CA THR A 26 -7.32 14.85 -10.24
C THR A 26 -5.86 14.50 -9.93
N ARG A 27 -4.99 15.52 -9.87
CA ARG A 27 -3.58 15.36 -9.48
C ARG A 27 -3.47 14.67 -8.12
N ARG A 28 -2.37 13.96 -7.85
CA ARG A 28 -2.14 13.23 -6.57
C ARG A 28 -2.44 14.08 -5.35
N ASP A 29 -1.92 15.31 -5.34
CA ASP A 29 -2.06 16.24 -4.21
C ASP A 29 -3.16 17.29 -4.45
N GLY A 30 -4.21 16.90 -5.16
CA GLY A 30 -5.28 17.79 -5.61
C GLY A 30 -6.38 18.01 -4.58
N PRO A 31 -7.49 18.66 -5.01
CA PRO A 31 -8.67 18.81 -4.18
C PRO A 31 -9.27 17.44 -3.85
N ILE A 32 -9.66 17.28 -2.59
CA ILE A 32 -10.29 16.07 -2.07
C ILE A 32 -11.80 16.27 -1.95
N ILE A 33 -12.56 15.18 -2.08
CA ILE A 33 -13.99 15.19 -1.81
C ILE A 33 -14.20 15.07 -0.29
N GLU A 34 -13.53 14.08 0.32
CA GLU A 34 -13.62 13.81 1.76
C GLU A 34 -12.31 13.21 2.29
N ASP A 35 -11.96 13.59 3.52
CA ASP A 35 -10.85 13.00 4.27
C ASP A 35 -11.35 11.82 5.10
N LEU A 36 -10.78 10.64 4.88
CA LEU A 36 -11.15 9.41 5.60
C LEU A 36 -10.16 9.07 6.71
N GLY A 37 -9.02 9.77 6.78
CA GLY A 37 -8.01 9.54 7.80
C GLY A 37 -6.58 9.60 7.25
N TRP A 38 -5.67 8.89 7.88
CA TRP A 38 -4.24 9.01 7.60
C TRP A 38 -3.44 7.73 7.86
N TYR A 39 -2.23 7.71 7.32
CA TYR A 39 -1.24 6.66 7.45
C TYR A 39 0.16 7.26 7.67
N ASP A 40 0.79 6.90 8.80
CA ASP A 40 2.19 7.22 9.11
C ASP A 40 3.05 5.95 9.03
N PRO A 41 3.86 5.76 7.98
CA PRO A 41 4.77 4.62 7.87
C PRO A 41 5.82 4.55 8.98
N HIS A 42 6.15 5.68 9.62
CA HIS A 42 7.21 5.80 10.61
C HIS A 42 6.70 5.74 12.07
N ALA A 43 5.41 5.51 12.27
CA ALA A 43 4.87 5.27 13.61
C ALA A 43 5.50 4.00 14.20
N LYS A 44 6.00 4.11 15.45
CA LYS A 44 6.60 2.96 16.18
C LYS A 44 5.55 1.90 16.52
N ASP A 45 4.34 2.35 16.85
CA ASP A 45 3.21 1.49 17.18
C ASP A 45 2.42 1.15 15.92
N VAL A 46 2.30 -0.15 15.61
CA VAL A 46 1.57 -0.64 14.43
C VAL A 46 0.07 -0.27 14.51
N SER A 47 -0.50 -0.21 15.71
CA SER A 47 -1.90 0.16 15.93
C SER A 47 -2.19 1.63 15.59
N LYS A 48 -1.22 2.52 15.83
CA LYS A 48 -1.33 3.96 15.53
C LYS A 48 -0.85 4.29 14.11
N GLN A 49 -0.40 3.30 13.35
CA GLN A 49 0.14 3.53 12.03
C GLN A 49 -0.92 4.04 11.05
N VAL A 50 -2.18 3.61 11.23
CA VAL A 50 -3.31 3.97 10.36
C VAL A 50 -4.48 4.43 11.22
N GLN A 51 -5.07 5.57 10.90
CA GLN A 51 -6.35 6.00 11.45
C GLN A 51 -7.35 6.15 10.30
N LEU A 52 -8.54 5.58 10.46
CA LEU A 52 -9.58 5.56 9.43
C LEU A 52 -10.95 5.79 10.09
N ALA A 53 -11.79 6.60 9.46
CA ALA A 53 -13.21 6.71 9.77
C ALA A 53 -13.98 5.56 9.10
N GLU A 54 -14.16 4.45 9.82
CA GLU A 54 -14.69 3.21 9.25
C GLU A 54 -16.09 3.36 8.64
N ASP A 55 -16.96 4.14 9.25
CA ASP A 55 -18.34 4.34 8.76
C ASP A 55 -18.36 5.03 7.39
N ARG A 56 -17.49 6.03 7.22
CA ARG A 56 -17.37 6.76 5.96
C ARG A 56 -16.71 5.91 4.88
N VAL A 57 -15.72 5.10 5.25
CA VAL A 57 -15.11 4.14 4.32
C VAL A 57 -16.16 3.15 3.81
N LYS A 58 -16.98 2.57 4.69
CA LYS A 58 -18.07 1.65 4.30
C LYS A 58 -19.07 2.30 3.35
N TYR A 59 -19.45 3.54 3.62
CA TYR A 59 -20.31 4.32 2.73
C TYR A 59 -19.68 4.50 1.33
N TRP A 60 -18.42 4.93 1.25
CA TRP A 60 -17.80 5.13 -0.06
C TRP A 60 -17.60 3.83 -0.84
N LEU A 61 -17.33 2.73 -0.14
CA LEU A 61 -17.29 1.40 -0.76
C LEU A 61 -18.66 0.98 -1.29
N SER A 62 -19.76 1.27 -0.58
CA SER A 62 -21.11 0.95 -1.06
C SER A 62 -21.54 1.79 -2.26
N VAL A 63 -21.05 3.03 -2.35
CA VAL A 63 -21.23 3.92 -3.52
C VAL A 63 -20.37 3.48 -4.73
N GLY A 64 -19.49 2.48 -4.56
CA GLY A 64 -18.69 1.92 -5.65
C GLY A 64 -17.31 2.57 -5.83
N ALA A 65 -16.82 3.30 -4.82
CA ALA A 65 -15.48 3.87 -4.88
C ALA A 65 -14.41 2.77 -4.85
N GLN A 66 -13.45 2.85 -5.77
CA GLN A 66 -12.42 1.83 -5.93
C GLN A 66 -11.16 2.17 -5.11
N PRO A 67 -10.70 1.31 -4.19
CA PRO A 67 -9.47 1.54 -3.45
C PRO A 67 -8.21 1.27 -4.29
N SER A 68 -7.12 1.98 -3.98
CA SER A 68 -5.79 1.63 -4.47
C SER A 68 -5.24 0.36 -3.81
N GLU A 69 -4.19 -0.25 -4.38
CA GLU A 69 -3.61 -1.49 -3.85
C GLU A 69 -3.28 -1.37 -2.35
N THR A 70 -2.46 -0.39 -1.95
CA THR A 70 -2.05 -0.23 -0.55
C THR A 70 -3.24 0.03 0.39
N ILE A 71 -4.28 0.73 -0.06
CA ILE A 71 -5.47 0.97 0.76
C ILE A 71 -6.27 -0.32 0.90
N ALA A 72 -6.42 -1.10 -0.17
CA ALA A 72 -7.05 -2.41 -0.10
C ALA A 72 -6.33 -3.32 0.92
N ASP A 73 -4.99 -3.24 1.04
CA ASP A 73 -4.23 -3.96 2.08
C ASP A 73 -4.64 -3.53 3.49
N MET A 74 -4.77 -2.22 3.71
CA MET A 74 -5.14 -1.67 5.01
C MET A 74 -6.57 -2.04 5.40
N LEU A 75 -7.50 -1.98 4.44
CA LEU A 75 -8.91 -2.31 4.63
C LEU A 75 -9.11 -3.81 4.85
N ALA A 76 -8.37 -4.65 4.13
CA ALA A 76 -8.36 -6.09 4.32
C ALA A 76 -7.91 -6.51 5.73
N LYS A 77 -6.85 -5.88 6.26
CA LYS A 77 -6.35 -6.14 7.62
C LYS A 77 -7.37 -5.77 8.71
N ARG A 78 -8.33 -4.91 8.39
CA ARG A 78 -9.41 -4.46 9.27
C ARG A 78 -10.75 -5.15 8.97
N SER A 79 -10.74 -6.16 8.10
CA SER A 79 -11.94 -6.91 7.71
C SER A 79 -13.06 -6.04 7.09
N LEU A 80 -12.70 -4.91 6.46
CA LEU A 80 -13.66 -3.99 5.82
C LEU A 80 -14.02 -4.37 4.38
N ILE A 81 -13.24 -5.25 3.75
CA ILE A 81 -13.43 -5.71 2.37
C ILE A 81 -13.17 -7.21 2.31
N ASP A 82 -13.92 -7.94 1.47
CA ASP A 82 -13.64 -9.35 1.16
C ASP A 82 -12.32 -9.50 0.39
N VAL A 83 -11.38 -10.19 1.04
CA VAL A 83 -9.98 -10.29 0.61
C VAL A 83 -9.72 -11.44 -0.37
N SER A 84 -10.72 -12.29 -0.63
CA SER A 84 -10.58 -13.56 -1.37
C SER A 84 -9.96 -13.40 -2.77
N LYS A 85 -10.38 -12.37 -3.51
CA LYS A 85 -9.89 -12.10 -4.87
C LYS A 85 -8.49 -11.48 -4.87
N TRP A 86 -8.09 -10.88 -3.75
CA TRP A 86 -6.94 -9.98 -3.68
C TRP A 86 -5.71 -10.62 -3.01
N THR A 87 -5.91 -11.58 -2.11
CA THR A 87 -4.84 -12.42 -1.52
C THR A 87 -4.10 -13.27 -2.56
N LYS A 88 -4.84 -13.87 -3.51
CA LYS A 88 -4.27 -14.74 -4.55
C LYS A 88 -3.20 -14.04 -5.41
N GLY A 89 -3.44 -12.78 -5.78
CA GLY A 89 -2.47 -11.98 -6.54
C GLY A 89 -1.22 -11.65 -5.72
N ARG A 90 -1.38 -11.46 -4.41
CA ARG A 90 -0.27 -11.15 -3.48
C ARG A 90 0.62 -12.36 -3.21
N GLU A 91 0.03 -13.56 -3.10
CA GLU A 91 0.79 -14.81 -2.99
C GLU A 91 1.65 -15.06 -4.23
N ALA A 92 1.09 -14.85 -5.43
CA ALA A 92 1.84 -14.94 -6.67
C ALA A 92 3.02 -13.94 -6.70
N ARG A 93 2.79 -12.69 -6.30
CA ARG A 93 3.83 -11.65 -6.22
C ARG A 93 4.91 -11.99 -5.18
N LYS A 94 4.52 -12.51 -4.00
CA LYS A 94 5.45 -12.96 -2.95
C LYS A 94 6.34 -14.11 -3.44
N LYS A 95 5.76 -15.08 -4.15
CA LYS A 95 6.50 -16.20 -4.75
C LYS A 95 7.50 -15.71 -5.81
N ALA A 96 7.10 -14.76 -6.66
CA ALA A 96 7.98 -14.17 -7.66
C ALA A 96 9.15 -13.37 -7.04
N VAL A 97 8.89 -12.58 -5.99
CA VAL A 97 9.92 -11.84 -5.26
C VAL A 97 10.89 -12.80 -4.56
N ALA A 98 10.39 -13.85 -3.92
CA ALA A 98 11.23 -14.87 -3.28
C ALA A 98 12.12 -15.58 -4.32
N ALA A 99 11.57 -15.98 -5.46
CA ALA A 99 12.35 -16.60 -6.54
C ALA A 99 13.42 -15.66 -7.10
N ARG A 100 13.11 -14.36 -7.23
CA ARG A 100 14.08 -13.35 -7.68
C ARG A 100 15.18 -13.10 -6.65
N LYS A 101 14.84 -13.10 -5.35
CA LYS A 101 15.81 -13.00 -4.26
C LYS A 101 16.76 -14.20 -4.24
N VAL A 102 16.24 -15.42 -4.34
CA VAL A 102 17.06 -16.64 -4.44
C VAL A 102 18.02 -16.59 -5.63
N LYS A 103 17.57 -16.12 -6.80
CA LYS A 103 18.44 -15.94 -7.97
C LYS A 103 19.51 -14.86 -7.75
N LEU A 104 19.17 -13.75 -7.10
CA LEU A 104 20.12 -12.67 -6.80
C LEU A 104 21.16 -13.13 -5.77
N ASP A 105 20.74 -13.84 -4.73
CA ASP A 105 21.64 -14.38 -3.70
C ASP A 105 22.56 -15.45 -4.30
N ALA A 106 22.07 -16.31 -5.20
CA ALA A 106 22.89 -17.27 -5.94
C ALA A 106 23.88 -16.60 -6.90
N ALA A 107 23.47 -15.53 -7.59
CA ALA A 107 24.35 -14.75 -8.47
C ALA A 107 25.43 -13.99 -7.68
N ALA A 108 25.09 -13.46 -6.50
CA ALA A 108 26.04 -12.82 -5.60
C ALA A 108 27.07 -13.83 -5.05
N ALA A 109 26.63 -15.03 -4.66
CA ALA A 109 27.53 -16.10 -4.22
C ALA A 109 28.47 -16.59 -5.35
N ALA A 110 27.98 -16.68 -6.59
CA ALA A 110 28.81 -17.03 -7.74
C ALA A 110 29.84 -15.93 -8.08
N ALA A 111 29.48 -14.66 -7.94
CA ALA A 111 30.38 -13.53 -8.16
C ALA A 111 31.48 -13.42 -7.07
N GLU A 112 31.13 -13.73 -5.81
CA GLU A 112 32.09 -13.86 -4.69
C GLU A 112 33.07 -15.02 -4.92
N ALA A 113 32.58 -16.20 -5.32
CA ALA A 113 33.42 -17.37 -5.59
C ALA A 113 34.37 -17.17 -6.78
N ALA A 114 33.98 -16.38 -7.79
CA ALA A 114 34.82 -16.02 -8.92
C ALA A 114 35.91 -14.98 -8.56
N LYS A 115 35.64 -14.09 -7.60
CA LYS A 115 36.63 -13.15 -7.05
C LYS A 115 37.65 -13.82 -6.14
N ALA A 116 37.26 -14.88 -5.40
CA ALA A 116 38.17 -15.61 -4.52
C ALA A 116 39.16 -16.55 -5.24
N LYS A 117 38.94 -16.82 -6.54
CA LYS A 117 39.83 -17.65 -7.39
C LYS A 117 40.80 -16.83 -8.26
N LYS A 118 40.76 -15.51 -8.20
CA LYS A 118 41.63 -14.58 -8.94
C LYS A 118 42.58 -13.91 -7.96
#